data_AF-A0A0S4INP7-F1
#
_entry.id   AF-A0A0S4INP7-F1
#
_cell.length_a   1.000
_cell.length_b   1.000
_cell.length_c   1.000
_cell.angle_alpha   90.00
_cell.angle_beta   90.00
_cell.angle_gamma   90.00
#
_symmetry.space_group_name_H-M   'P 1'
#
loop_
_entity.id
_entity.type
_entity.pdbx_description
1 polymer ?
#
loop_
_entity_poly.entity_id
_entity_poly.type
_entity_poly.pdbx_seq_one_letter_code
_entity_poly.pdbx_strand_id
1 'polypeptide(L)'
;PASQSATQSTTTPVPQKDFWKQVSVPKFEQWLRSSGIRLEDFGVALALDPTGARGLVATRPFREGVTVLSVPMSNFALSAASLLEKSATIQRNLSAIPTFDDVRREMTVFSVRDPILLQQMYLAVLLAAERYEAAVVPSSSAAKQYGPYFDVLPHPAVNDAVVMGLHKDVLDPMQLMEWDDHQRVFLTVCRHLHEVWVARSKSSSAAAYSGDRSSSSRASGGGGAAPSAVVPPVEVLYWAFRTVISRMHLLPDRGLAPPASHTTPTNRTLTLNYESYAALKAISENESFFQRSVSKFKGLFGTREDRDVGLGASDFRLVPTLVPLIDFCGHVSSSNVSVEVQPRPEVGSCVELQAVSPIAKGETIGMCLNRSQSIAFTLYRFGFLPV
;
A
#
# COMPACT_ATOMS: atom_id res chain seq x y z
N PRO A 1 53.29 -4.06 25.19
CA PRO A 1 52.97 -5.08 24.18
C PRO A 1 51.85 -6.02 24.67
N ALA A 2 50.60 -5.66 24.41
CA ALA A 2 49.45 -6.57 24.32
C ALA A 2 48.29 -5.76 23.73
N SER A 3 48.24 -5.76 22.40
CA SER A 3 47.23 -5.12 21.55
C SER A 3 45.86 -5.78 21.76
N GLN A 4 44.90 -5.00 22.27
CA GLN A 4 43.47 -5.34 22.20
C GLN A 4 42.93 -4.90 20.83
N SER A 5 42.65 -5.86 19.96
CA SER A 5 41.94 -5.64 18.70
C SER A 5 40.43 -5.56 18.99
N ALA A 6 39.93 -4.34 19.21
CA ALA A 6 38.51 -4.07 19.19
C ALA A 6 38.06 -3.92 17.74
N THR A 7 37.47 -4.97 17.17
CA THR A 7 36.77 -4.91 15.89
C THR A 7 35.45 -4.17 16.10
N GLN A 8 35.47 -2.85 15.94
CA GLN A 8 34.26 -2.05 15.83
C GLN A 8 33.55 -2.44 14.53
N SER A 9 32.37 -3.06 14.63
CA SER A 9 31.46 -3.22 13.52
C SER A 9 30.88 -1.85 13.15
N THR A 10 31.55 -1.16 12.23
CA THR A 10 31.03 0.03 11.56
C THR A 10 29.85 -0.35 10.67
N THR A 11 28.65 -0.43 11.25
CA THR A 11 27.42 -0.14 10.51
C THR A 11 27.40 1.37 10.29
N THR A 12 27.92 1.80 9.14
CA THR A 12 27.85 3.20 8.71
C THR A 12 26.36 3.60 8.66
N PRO A 13 25.92 4.61 9.42
CA PRO A 13 24.57 5.14 9.25
C PRO A 13 24.43 5.67 7.83
N VAL A 14 23.44 5.18 7.09
CA VAL A 14 23.12 5.70 5.75
C VAL A 14 22.85 7.20 5.90
N PRO A 15 23.54 8.07 5.16
CA PRO A 15 23.28 9.51 5.20
C PRO A 15 21.80 9.76 4.85
N GLN A 16 21.05 10.31 5.80
CA GLN A 16 19.61 10.55 5.68
C GLN A 16 19.22 11.37 4.42
N LYS A 17 20.16 12.15 3.86
CA LYS A 17 19.99 12.91 2.62
C LYS A 17 19.96 12.05 1.35
N ASP A 18 20.65 10.91 1.32
CA ASP A 18 20.71 10.02 0.14
C ASP A 18 19.56 9.01 0.09
N PHE A 19 18.84 8.82 1.20
CA PHE A 19 17.70 7.91 1.27
C PHE A 19 16.49 8.44 0.48
N TRP A 20 16.35 9.77 0.36
CA TRP A 20 15.23 10.44 -0.30
C TRP A 20 15.67 11.09 -1.63
N LYS A 21 16.43 10.35 -2.45
CA LYS A 21 16.85 10.84 -3.78
C LYS A 21 15.64 11.29 -4.61
N GLN A 22 15.81 12.41 -5.32
CA GLN A 22 14.78 13.06 -6.12
C GLN A 22 14.21 12.16 -7.23
N VAL A 23 12.93 12.41 -7.51
CA VAL A 23 12.08 11.83 -8.55
C VAL A 23 12.82 11.63 -9.87
N SER A 24 12.98 10.37 -10.29
CA SER A 24 13.42 10.04 -11.65
C SER A 24 12.28 9.38 -12.41
N VAL A 25 11.34 10.20 -12.91
CA VAL A 25 10.28 9.76 -13.82
C VAL A 25 10.83 8.89 -14.96
N PRO A 26 11.99 9.20 -15.60
CA PRO A 26 12.53 8.35 -16.65
C PRO A 26 12.87 6.92 -16.21
N LYS A 27 13.38 6.72 -14.99
CA LYS A 27 13.67 5.38 -14.46
C LYS A 27 12.39 4.60 -14.18
N PHE A 28 11.37 5.29 -13.67
CA PHE A 28 10.07 4.68 -13.44
C PHE A 28 9.40 4.29 -14.77
N GLU A 29 9.41 5.15 -15.79
CA GLU A 29 8.93 4.83 -17.13
C GLU A 29 9.71 3.68 -17.77
N GLN A 30 11.04 3.64 -17.61
CA GLN A 30 11.86 2.52 -18.07
C GLN A 30 11.47 1.22 -17.37
N TRP A 31 11.22 1.25 -16.06
CA TRP A 31 10.76 0.09 -15.30
C TRP A 31 9.39 -0.39 -15.78
N LEU A 32 8.44 0.51 -16.02
CA LEU A 32 7.14 0.18 -16.62
C LEU A 32 7.30 -0.50 -17.98
N ARG A 33 8.12 0.07 -18.87
CA ARG A 33 8.41 -0.51 -20.20
C ARG A 33 9.01 -1.91 -20.09
N SER A 34 9.93 -2.12 -19.15
CA SER A 34 10.55 -3.43 -18.91
C SER A 34 9.56 -4.48 -18.41
N SER A 35 8.46 -4.04 -17.78
CA SER A 35 7.37 -4.86 -17.28
C SER A 35 6.18 -4.93 -18.26
N GLY A 36 6.37 -4.48 -19.50
CA GLY A 36 5.38 -4.57 -20.58
C GLY A 36 4.35 -3.45 -20.62
N ILE A 37 4.48 -2.40 -19.79
CA ILE A 37 3.57 -1.25 -19.79
C ILE A 37 4.23 -0.08 -20.53
N ARG A 38 3.64 0.33 -21.66
CA ARG A 38 4.08 1.50 -22.42
C ARG A 38 2.96 2.54 -22.40
N LEU A 39 3.15 3.65 -21.68
CA LEU A 39 2.13 4.70 -21.54
C LEU A 39 1.69 5.30 -22.89
N GLU A 40 2.62 5.35 -23.85
CA GLU A 40 2.39 5.77 -25.23
C GLU A 40 1.31 4.93 -25.92
N ASP A 41 1.30 3.60 -25.71
CA ASP A 41 0.34 2.67 -26.30
C ASP A 41 -1.08 2.91 -25.74
N PHE A 42 -1.16 3.37 -24.49
CA PHE A 42 -2.42 3.75 -23.86
C PHE A 42 -2.88 5.15 -24.29
N GLY A 43 -1.97 6.00 -24.74
CA GLY A 43 -2.24 7.42 -24.99
C GLY A 43 -2.30 8.24 -23.70
N VAL A 44 -1.45 7.90 -22.74
CA VAL A 44 -1.32 8.55 -21.42
C VAL A 44 0.13 9.01 -21.24
N ALA A 45 0.34 10.09 -20.48
CA ALA A 45 1.67 10.52 -20.04
C ALA A 45 1.67 10.80 -18.53
N LEU A 46 2.82 10.59 -17.89
CA LEU A 46 3.05 11.03 -16.51
C LEU A 46 3.38 12.52 -16.49
N ALA A 47 2.57 13.29 -15.78
CA ALA A 47 2.79 14.72 -15.55
C ALA A 47 2.74 14.98 -14.04
N LEU A 48 3.67 14.35 -13.32
CA LEU A 48 3.67 14.36 -11.85
C LEU A 48 3.84 15.79 -11.32
N ASP A 49 2.89 16.21 -10.51
CA ASP A 49 2.96 17.49 -9.82
C ASP A 49 4.08 17.46 -8.76
N PRO A 50 4.80 18.57 -8.53
CA PRO A 50 5.94 18.60 -7.62
C PRO A 50 5.56 18.47 -6.13
N THR A 51 4.28 18.63 -5.77
CA THR A 51 3.83 18.66 -4.36
C THR A 51 3.32 17.32 -3.87
N GLY A 52 2.52 16.65 -4.68
CA GLY A 52 1.85 15.39 -4.39
C GLY A 52 2.36 14.24 -5.24
N ALA A 53 3.22 14.48 -6.25
CA ALA A 53 3.66 13.49 -7.23
C ALA A 53 2.49 12.69 -7.81
N ARG A 54 1.42 13.38 -8.22
CA ARG A 54 0.26 12.85 -8.96
C ARG A 54 0.12 13.59 -10.27
N GLY A 55 -0.41 12.92 -11.27
CA GLY A 55 -0.69 13.55 -12.55
C GLY A 55 -0.55 12.57 -13.70
N LEU A 56 -1.68 12.26 -14.28
CA LEU A 56 -1.79 11.58 -15.56
C LEU A 56 -2.45 12.55 -16.53
N VAL A 57 -1.95 12.61 -17.77
CA VAL A 57 -2.50 13.47 -18.82
C VAL A 57 -2.77 12.63 -20.06
N ALA A 58 -3.91 12.86 -20.68
CA ALA A 58 -4.30 12.22 -21.93
C ALA A 58 -3.44 12.77 -23.09
N THR A 59 -2.72 11.92 -23.81
CA THR A 59 -1.98 12.33 -25.03
C THR A 59 -2.81 12.18 -26.31
N ARG A 60 -3.98 11.55 -26.19
CA ARG A 60 -5.01 11.39 -27.23
C ARG A 60 -6.40 11.52 -26.59
N PRO A 61 -7.47 11.78 -27.35
CA PRO A 61 -8.82 11.78 -26.80
C PRO A 61 -9.30 10.38 -26.44
N PHE A 62 -10.08 10.26 -25.36
CA PHE A 62 -10.79 9.04 -24.95
C PHE A 62 -12.29 9.25 -25.01
N ARG A 63 -13.03 8.19 -25.36
CA ARG A 63 -14.49 8.15 -25.28
C ARG A 63 -14.89 7.57 -23.93
N GLU A 64 -16.07 7.94 -23.46
CA GLU A 64 -16.72 7.29 -22.32
C GLU A 64 -16.82 5.77 -22.54
N GLY A 65 -16.59 5.00 -21.48
CA GLY A 65 -16.62 3.54 -21.45
C GLY A 65 -15.36 2.84 -21.98
N VAL A 66 -14.32 3.59 -22.36
CA VAL A 66 -13.06 3.01 -22.86
C VAL A 66 -12.04 2.86 -21.73
N THR A 67 -11.31 1.74 -21.73
CA THR A 67 -10.12 1.55 -20.89
C THR A 67 -9.05 2.59 -21.25
N VAL A 68 -8.75 3.48 -20.32
CA VAL A 68 -7.70 4.50 -20.42
C VAL A 68 -6.32 3.90 -20.11
N LEU A 69 -6.26 3.02 -19.10
CA LEU A 69 -5.03 2.37 -18.65
C LEU A 69 -5.37 0.99 -18.07
N SER A 70 -4.51 0.00 -18.25
CA SER A 70 -4.64 -1.34 -17.66
C SER A 70 -3.31 -1.79 -17.06
N VAL A 71 -3.33 -2.20 -15.79
CA VAL A 71 -2.14 -2.57 -15.01
C VAL A 71 -2.32 -3.97 -14.41
N PRO A 72 -1.46 -4.95 -14.75
CA PRO A 72 -1.56 -6.32 -14.21
C PRO A 72 -1.36 -6.37 -12.69
N MET A 73 -2.31 -6.95 -11.96
CA MET A 73 -2.21 -7.06 -10.50
C MET A 73 -1.08 -8.00 -10.05
N SER A 74 -0.76 -9.02 -10.84
CA SER A 74 0.26 -10.02 -10.54
C SER A 74 1.63 -9.41 -10.26
N ASN A 75 2.00 -8.33 -10.95
CA ASN A 75 3.31 -7.70 -10.81
C ASN A 75 3.27 -6.39 -10.02
N PHE A 76 2.17 -5.65 -10.12
CA PHE A 76 2.10 -4.26 -9.65
C PHE A 76 1.28 -4.09 -8.36
N ALA A 77 0.36 -5.01 -8.03
CA ALA A 77 -0.48 -4.84 -6.83
C ALA A 77 0.34 -5.08 -5.55
N LEU A 78 0.48 -4.04 -4.75
CA LEU A 78 1.12 -4.01 -3.44
C LEU A 78 0.02 -4.06 -2.36
N SER A 79 -0.48 -5.26 -2.10
CA SER A 79 -1.33 -5.57 -0.94
C SER A 79 -0.53 -6.31 0.12
N ALA A 80 -1.05 -6.41 1.35
CA ALA A 80 -0.37 -7.14 2.42
C ALA A 80 -0.11 -8.61 2.04
N ALA A 81 -1.10 -9.27 1.42
CA ALA A 81 -0.96 -10.65 0.93
C ALA A 81 0.11 -10.76 -0.17
N SER A 82 0.08 -9.87 -1.17
CA SER A 82 1.04 -9.85 -2.28
C SER A 82 2.48 -9.66 -1.78
N LEU A 83 2.68 -8.76 -0.81
CA LEU A 83 3.99 -8.51 -0.21
C LEU A 83 4.50 -9.69 0.60
N LEU A 84 3.65 -10.32 1.43
CA LEU A 84 4.03 -11.52 2.19
C LEU A 84 4.39 -12.70 1.28
N GLU A 85 3.74 -12.81 0.13
CA GLU A 85 3.96 -13.88 -0.84
C GLU A 85 5.19 -13.66 -1.73
N LYS A 86 5.45 -12.42 -2.16
CA LYS A 86 6.44 -12.13 -3.21
C LYS A 86 7.72 -11.50 -2.70
N SER A 87 7.69 -10.78 -1.58
CA SER A 87 8.88 -10.11 -1.07
C SER A 87 9.78 -11.08 -0.31
N ALA A 88 10.93 -11.40 -0.92
CA ALA A 88 11.99 -12.15 -0.26
C ALA A 88 12.52 -11.43 0.99
N THR A 89 12.47 -10.09 1.01
CA THR A 89 12.86 -9.25 2.16
C THR A 89 11.94 -9.51 3.34
N ILE A 90 10.62 -9.46 3.11
CA ILE A 90 9.61 -9.67 4.15
C ILE A 90 9.67 -11.12 4.63
N GLN A 91 9.76 -12.09 3.72
CA GLN A 91 9.85 -13.51 4.08
C GLN A 91 11.06 -13.82 4.96
N ARG A 92 12.23 -13.25 4.63
CA ARG A 92 13.45 -13.42 5.43
C ARG A 92 13.33 -12.83 6.84
N ASN A 93 12.58 -11.74 6.98
CA ASN A 93 12.49 -10.98 8.23
C ASN A 93 11.15 -11.13 8.96
N LEU A 94 10.32 -12.12 8.57
CA LEU A 94 8.94 -12.24 9.04
C LEU A 94 8.82 -12.35 10.57
N SER A 95 9.81 -12.96 11.24
CA SER A 95 9.85 -13.06 12.71
C SER A 95 10.06 -11.71 13.39
N ALA A 96 10.80 -10.80 12.76
CA ALA A 96 11.13 -9.47 13.29
C ALA A 96 10.05 -8.43 13.00
N ILE A 97 9.35 -8.54 11.86
CA ILE A 97 8.33 -7.58 11.43
C ILE A 97 7.09 -7.65 12.35
N PRO A 98 6.50 -6.51 12.77
CA PRO A 98 5.24 -6.48 13.51
C PRO A 98 4.12 -7.19 12.74
N THR A 99 3.38 -8.04 13.44
CA THR A 99 2.27 -8.81 12.86
C THR A 99 0.99 -7.95 12.78
N PHE A 100 -0.02 -8.44 12.05
CA PHE A 100 -1.34 -7.80 12.05
C PHE A 100 -1.95 -7.71 13.46
N ASP A 101 -1.67 -8.70 14.32
CA ASP A 101 -2.14 -8.68 15.71
C ASP A 101 -1.43 -7.63 16.56
N ASP A 102 -0.14 -7.41 16.31
CA ASP A 102 0.59 -6.29 16.92
C ASP A 102 -0.04 -4.95 16.49
N VAL A 103 -0.28 -4.76 15.19
CA VAL A 103 -0.97 -3.57 14.66
C VAL A 103 -2.33 -3.37 15.30
N ARG A 104 -3.16 -4.42 15.36
CA ARG A 104 -4.49 -4.38 15.97
C ARG A 104 -4.42 -4.00 17.44
N ARG A 105 -3.48 -4.58 18.19
CA ARG A 105 -3.28 -4.29 19.61
C ARG A 105 -2.91 -2.82 19.81
N GLU A 106 -1.85 -2.35 19.13
CA GLU A 106 -1.38 -0.97 19.29
C GLU A 106 -2.45 0.04 18.86
N MET A 107 -3.08 -0.14 17.69
CA MET A 107 -4.15 0.74 17.22
C MET A 107 -5.34 0.78 18.20
N THR A 108 -5.71 -0.34 18.81
CA THR A 108 -6.80 -0.42 19.79
C THR A 108 -6.49 0.34 21.08
N VAL A 109 -5.22 0.33 21.54
CA VAL A 109 -4.77 1.11 22.71
C VAL A 109 -5.01 2.61 22.48
N PHE A 110 -4.84 3.07 21.24
CA PHE A 110 -5.13 4.45 20.84
C PHE A 110 -6.56 4.67 20.33
N SER A 111 -7.50 3.78 20.69
CA SER A 111 -8.93 3.87 20.32
C SER A 111 -9.24 3.80 18.82
N VAL A 112 -8.29 3.37 17.98
CA VAL A 112 -8.53 3.17 16.55
C VAL A 112 -8.93 1.71 16.30
N ARG A 113 -10.21 1.49 15.99
CA ARG A 113 -10.81 0.16 15.77
C ARG A 113 -11.32 -0.09 14.35
N ASP A 114 -11.14 0.89 13.47
CA ASP A 114 -11.61 0.80 12.09
C ASP A 114 -10.85 -0.31 11.34
N PRO A 115 -11.53 -1.36 10.84
CA PRO A 115 -10.87 -2.52 10.26
C PRO A 115 -10.07 -2.19 9.00
N ILE A 116 -10.46 -1.16 8.24
CA ILE A 116 -9.71 -0.71 7.07
C ILE A 116 -8.44 0.03 7.52
N LEU A 117 -8.52 0.93 8.51
CA LEU A 117 -7.33 1.58 9.06
C LEU A 117 -6.32 0.57 9.63
N LEU A 118 -6.80 -0.51 10.26
CA LEU A 118 -5.93 -1.60 10.74
C LEU A 118 -5.18 -2.27 9.57
N GLN A 119 -5.89 -2.59 8.48
CA GLN A 119 -5.28 -3.18 7.29
C GLN A 119 -4.33 -2.22 6.58
N GLN A 120 -4.64 -0.93 6.54
CA GLN A 120 -3.76 0.11 5.98
C GLN A 120 -2.48 0.25 6.79
N MET A 121 -2.57 0.30 8.12
CA MET A 121 -1.38 0.36 8.98
C MET A 121 -0.53 -0.91 8.82
N TYR A 122 -1.15 -2.08 8.70
CA TYR A 122 -0.39 -3.31 8.45
C TYR A 122 0.29 -3.32 7.08
N LEU A 123 -0.40 -2.87 6.02
CA LEU A 123 0.24 -2.68 4.72
C LEU A 123 1.40 -1.69 4.82
N ALA A 124 1.27 -0.62 5.60
CA ALA A 124 2.32 0.37 5.80
C ALA A 124 3.57 -0.21 6.49
N VAL A 125 3.40 -1.10 7.48
CA VAL A 125 4.52 -1.81 8.12
C VAL A 125 5.29 -2.64 7.09
N LEU A 126 4.59 -3.39 6.23
CA LEU A 126 5.22 -4.21 5.19
C LEU A 126 5.88 -3.34 4.11
N LEU A 127 5.23 -2.25 3.71
CA LEU A 127 5.76 -1.29 2.73
C LEU A 127 7.03 -0.59 3.25
N ALA A 128 7.09 -0.27 4.55
CA ALA A 128 8.26 0.32 5.17
C ALA A 128 9.46 -0.64 5.16
N ALA A 129 9.24 -1.94 5.39
CA ALA A 129 10.28 -2.96 5.26
C ALA A 129 10.84 -3.00 3.82
N GLU A 130 9.94 -3.06 2.84
CA GLU A 130 10.29 -3.15 1.43
C GLU A 130 11.06 -1.92 0.94
N ARG A 131 10.56 -0.72 1.28
CA ARG A 131 11.22 0.55 0.94
C ARG A 131 12.60 0.65 1.57
N TYR A 132 12.72 0.31 2.85
CA TYR A 132 13.98 0.46 3.57
C TYR A 132 15.05 -0.48 3.03
N GLU A 133 14.72 -1.74 2.76
CA GLU A 133 15.64 -2.67 2.09
C GLU A 133 16.02 -2.18 0.70
N ALA A 134 15.05 -1.71 -0.10
CA ALA A 134 15.31 -1.20 -1.44
C ALA A 134 16.33 -0.05 -1.45
N ALA A 135 16.32 0.79 -0.41
CA ALA A 135 17.23 1.92 -0.27
C ALA A 135 18.59 1.53 0.33
N VAL A 136 18.61 0.65 1.34
CA VAL A 136 19.86 0.25 2.05
C VAL A 136 20.65 -0.78 1.25
N VAL A 137 19.97 -1.67 0.52
CA VAL A 137 20.56 -2.75 -0.26
C VAL A 137 20.15 -2.61 -1.73
N PRO A 138 20.85 -1.80 -2.55
CA PRO A 138 20.48 -1.55 -3.94
C PRO A 138 20.48 -2.80 -4.84
N SER A 139 21.15 -3.88 -4.43
CA SER A 139 21.18 -5.17 -5.13
C SER A 139 20.02 -6.11 -4.76
N SER A 140 19.23 -5.76 -3.74
CA SER A 140 18.10 -6.56 -3.24
C SER A 140 17.02 -6.78 -4.29
N SER A 141 16.19 -7.81 -4.09
CA SER A 141 14.99 -8.02 -4.90
C SER A 141 14.04 -6.82 -4.79
N ALA A 142 13.90 -6.25 -3.60
CA ALA A 142 13.06 -5.08 -3.34
C ALA A 142 13.48 -3.86 -4.19
N ALA A 143 14.79 -3.57 -4.22
CA ALA A 143 15.34 -2.47 -5.03
C ALA A 143 15.06 -2.67 -6.53
N LYS A 144 15.18 -3.90 -7.02
CA LYS A 144 14.94 -4.23 -8.44
C LYS A 144 13.46 -4.23 -8.80
N GLN A 145 12.61 -4.71 -7.89
CA GLN A 145 11.19 -4.93 -8.15
C GLN A 145 10.38 -3.65 -7.99
N TYR A 146 10.56 -2.90 -6.90
CA TYR A 146 9.73 -1.73 -6.57
C TYR A 146 10.52 -0.44 -6.33
N GLY A 147 11.86 -0.48 -6.36
CA GLY A 147 12.71 0.70 -6.20
C GLY A 147 12.32 1.88 -7.11
N PRO A 148 12.13 1.68 -8.43
CA PRO A 148 11.72 2.76 -9.33
C PRO A 148 10.37 3.38 -8.98
N TYR A 149 9.41 2.61 -8.45
CA TYR A 149 8.13 3.12 -7.98
C TYR A 149 8.32 3.93 -6.68
N PHE A 150 9.09 3.43 -5.73
CA PHE A 150 9.37 4.15 -4.50
C PHE A 150 10.11 5.46 -4.71
N ASP A 151 10.99 5.53 -5.70
CA ASP A 151 11.78 6.72 -6.01
C ASP A 151 10.96 7.85 -6.67
N VAL A 152 9.75 7.57 -7.17
CA VAL A 152 8.82 8.60 -7.69
C VAL A 152 7.73 8.98 -6.69
N LEU A 153 7.61 8.27 -5.56
CA LEU A 153 6.71 8.68 -4.48
C LEU A 153 7.28 9.91 -3.75
N PRO A 154 6.42 10.82 -3.27
CA PRO A 154 6.87 12.04 -2.63
C PRO A 154 7.47 11.77 -1.25
N HIS A 155 8.46 12.58 -0.88
CA HIS A 155 8.98 12.66 0.48
C HIS A 155 9.02 14.12 0.96
N PRO A 156 8.33 14.47 2.05
CA PRO A 156 7.40 13.62 2.81
C PRO A 156 6.20 13.17 1.95
N ALA A 157 5.54 12.09 2.34
CA ALA A 157 4.39 11.56 1.57
C ALA A 157 3.24 12.59 1.48
N VAL A 158 3.07 13.37 2.55
CA VAL A 158 2.27 14.60 2.62
C VAL A 158 3.10 15.63 3.38
N ASN A 159 3.23 16.84 2.86
CA ASN A 159 3.99 17.91 3.51
C ASN A 159 3.12 18.70 4.49
N ASP A 160 3.01 18.21 5.72
CA ASP A 160 2.13 18.77 6.75
C ASP A 160 2.40 20.27 7.04
N ALA A 161 3.66 20.72 6.96
CA ALA A 161 3.99 22.13 7.16
C ALA A 161 3.41 23.02 6.04
N VAL A 162 3.47 22.55 4.79
CA VAL A 162 2.86 23.25 3.65
C VAL A 162 1.35 23.21 3.75
N VAL A 163 0.76 22.05 4.07
CA VAL A 163 -0.69 21.88 4.28
C VAL A 163 -1.19 22.87 5.33
N MET A 164 -0.53 22.95 6.48
CA MET A 164 -0.93 23.87 7.53
C MET A 164 -0.69 25.33 7.17
N GLY A 165 0.39 25.64 6.47
CA GLY A 165 0.62 26.99 5.95
C GLY A 165 -0.51 27.47 5.04
N LEU A 166 -1.09 26.58 4.24
CA LEU A 166 -2.16 26.88 3.28
C LEU A 166 -3.57 26.91 3.90
N HIS A 167 -3.84 26.05 4.89
CA HIS A 167 -5.21 25.81 5.36
C HIS A 167 -5.50 26.32 6.77
N LYS A 168 -4.50 26.76 7.54
CA LYS A 168 -4.70 27.19 8.95
C LYS A 168 -5.78 28.26 9.13
N ASP A 169 -5.90 29.19 8.18
CA ASP A 169 -6.80 30.36 8.29
C ASP A 169 -8.20 30.06 7.73
N VAL A 170 -8.38 28.91 7.08
CA VAL A 170 -9.65 28.47 6.46
C VAL A 170 -10.34 27.41 7.32
N LEU A 171 -9.58 26.64 8.10
CA LEU A 171 -10.12 25.63 9.00
C LEU A 171 -10.68 26.25 10.26
N ASP A 172 -11.83 25.75 10.72
CA ASP A 172 -12.32 26.11 12.04
C ASP A 172 -11.43 25.51 13.15
N PRO A 173 -11.44 26.07 14.38
CA PRO A 173 -10.60 25.58 15.47
C PRO A 173 -10.78 24.09 15.81
N MET A 174 -11.98 23.54 15.60
CA MET A 174 -12.26 22.12 15.86
C MET A 174 -11.62 21.23 14.80
N GLN A 175 -11.65 21.64 13.53
CA GLN A 175 -11.00 20.93 12.43
C GLN A 175 -9.47 20.94 12.57
N LEU A 176 -8.89 22.06 13.04
CA LEU A 176 -7.47 22.15 13.35
C LEU A 176 -7.07 21.18 14.46
N MET A 177 -7.83 21.17 15.55
CA MET A 177 -7.60 20.24 16.67
C MET A 177 -7.73 18.77 16.21
N GLU A 178 -8.75 18.46 15.41
CA GLU A 178 -8.94 17.11 14.87
C GLU A 178 -7.76 16.70 13.98
N TRP A 179 -7.25 17.59 13.13
CA TRP A 179 -6.08 17.34 12.30
C TRP A 179 -4.82 17.07 13.14
N ASP A 180 -4.55 17.90 14.15
CA ASP A 180 -3.44 17.73 15.09
C ASP A 180 -3.53 16.39 15.83
N ASP A 181 -4.74 16.01 16.24
CA ASP A 181 -4.99 14.73 16.92
C ASP A 181 -4.72 13.53 16.00
N HIS A 182 -5.14 13.58 14.73
CA HIS A 182 -4.79 12.53 13.76
C HIS A 182 -3.28 12.37 13.65
N GLN A 183 -2.53 13.48 13.49
CA GLN A 183 -1.07 13.42 13.41
C GLN A 183 -0.46 12.78 14.65
N ARG A 184 -0.85 13.27 15.84
CA ARG A 184 -0.31 12.83 17.12
C ARG A 184 -0.59 11.35 17.36
N VAL A 185 -1.83 10.92 17.13
CA VAL A 185 -2.26 9.53 17.34
C VAL A 185 -1.47 8.59 16.43
N PHE A 186 -1.47 8.82 15.12
CA PHE A 186 -0.83 7.89 14.19
C PHE A 186 0.69 7.89 14.28
N LEU A 187 1.32 9.03 14.55
CA LEU A 187 2.76 9.06 14.81
C LEU A 187 3.12 8.30 16.08
N THR A 188 2.29 8.40 17.13
CA THR A 188 2.49 7.63 18.37
C THR A 188 2.33 6.13 18.11
N VAL A 189 1.31 5.71 17.37
CA VAL A 189 1.15 4.30 16.94
C VAL A 189 2.40 3.82 16.18
N CYS A 190 2.92 4.61 15.23
CA CYS A 190 4.13 4.24 14.50
C CYS A 190 5.36 4.07 15.42
N ARG A 191 5.51 4.92 16.44
CA ARG A 191 6.58 4.78 17.45
C ARG A 191 6.46 3.48 18.23
N HIS A 192 5.26 3.15 18.71
CA HIS A 192 5.00 1.90 19.42
C HIS A 192 5.26 0.66 18.55
N LEU A 193 4.79 0.68 17.29
CA LEU A 193 5.06 -0.42 16.36
C LEU A 193 6.55 -0.56 16.02
N HIS A 194 7.26 0.56 15.91
CA HIS A 194 8.71 0.56 15.75
C HIS A 194 9.42 -0.06 16.96
N GLU A 195 9.00 0.24 18.19
CA GLU A 195 9.54 -0.39 19.40
C GLU A 195 9.29 -1.90 19.42
N VAL A 196 8.09 -2.35 19.03
CA VAL A 196 7.77 -3.77 18.85
C VAL A 196 8.72 -4.41 17.83
N TRP A 197 8.96 -3.74 16.70
CA TRP A 197 9.87 -4.23 15.66
C TRP A 197 11.31 -4.37 16.19
N VAL A 198 11.82 -3.35 16.88
CA VAL A 198 13.15 -3.36 17.50
C VAL A 198 13.28 -4.51 18.50
N ALA A 199 12.29 -4.70 19.36
CA ALA A 199 12.29 -5.77 20.36
C ALA A 199 12.32 -7.15 19.69
N ARG A 200 11.49 -7.39 18.68
CA ARG A 200 11.44 -8.66 17.94
C ARG A 200 12.74 -8.92 17.17
N SER A 201 13.30 -7.88 16.53
CA SER A 201 14.58 -7.97 15.83
C SER A 201 15.71 -8.44 16.76
N LYS A 202 15.79 -7.87 17.97
CA LYS A 202 16.78 -8.29 18.98
C LYS A 202 16.58 -9.73 19.42
N SER A 203 15.34 -10.14 19.66
CA SER A 203 15.00 -11.52 20.04
C SER A 203 15.35 -12.54 18.95
N SER A 204 15.08 -12.22 17.69
CA SER A 204 15.44 -13.07 16.54
C SER A 204 16.97 -13.22 16.39
N SER A 205 17.72 -12.13 16.59
CA SER A 205 19.20 -12.19 16.56
C SER A 205 19.78 -12.99 17.73
N ALA A 206 19.20 -12.88 18.93
CA ALA A 206 19.65 -13.64 20.10
C ALA A 206 19.40 -15.16 19.96
N ALA A 207 18.24 -15.55 19.42
CA ALA A 207 17.89 -16.95 19.18
C ALA A 207 18.82 -17.61 18.14
N ALA A 208 19.24 -16.87 17.12
CA ALA A 208 20.20 -17.36 16.12
C ALA A 208 21.59 -17.66 16.74
N TYR A 209 22.00 -16.93 17.78
CA TYR A 209 23.30 -17.11 18.43
C TYR A 209 23.31 -18.25 19.47
N SER A 210 22.15 -18.58 20.07
CA SER A 210 22.07 -19.66 21.07
C SER A 210 21.93 -21.07 20.46
N GLY A 211 21.54 -21.18 19.19
CA GLY A 211 21.30 -22.47 18.51
C GLY A 211 22.55 -23.25 18.10
N ASP A 212 23.75 -22.65 18.16
CA ASP A 212 24.96 -23.20 17.53
C ASP A 212 26.05 -23.69 18.52
N ARG A 213 25.71 -23.84 19.81
CA ARG A 213 26.67 -24.28 20.84
C ARG A 213 26.80 -25.79 21.05
N SER A 214 26.21 -26.61 20.18
CA SER A 214 26.15 -28.08 20.38
C SER A 214 26.93 -28.93 19.37
N SER A 215 27.66 -28.36 18.41
CA SER A 215 28.43 -29.15 17.43
C SER A 215 29.84 -28.62 17.22
N SER A 216 30.78 -29.18 17.98
CA SER A 216 32.21 -29.12 17.70
C SER A 216 32.56 -29.96 16.46
N SER A 217 32.98 -29.34 15.36
CA SER A 217 34.18 -29.77 14.61
C SER A 217 34.62 -28.73 13.57
N ARG A 218 35.94 -28.67 13.39
CA ARG A 218 36.73 -27.71 12.61
C ARG A 218 36.34 -27.59 11.14
N ALA A 219 36.14 -26.35 10.66
CA ALA A 219 36.58 -25.92 9.33
C ALA A 219 36.67 -24.39 9.27
N SER A 220 37.83 -23.87 8.87
CA SER A 220 38.08 -22.47 8.57
C SER A 220 37.41 -22.07 7.26
N GLY A 221 36.73 -20.93 7.22
CA GLY A 221 36.43 -20.22 5.97
C GLY A 221 35.12 -19.43 5.99
N GLY A 222 35.22 -18.11 6.13
CA GLY A 222 34.15 -17.17 5.76
C GLY A 222 33.02 -17.01 6.76
N GLY A 223 33.28 -16.32 7.87
CA GLY A 223 32.24 -15.82 8.76
C GLY A 223 31.37 -14.77 8.07
N GLY A 224 30.34 -15.22 7.35
CA GLY A 224 29.20 -14.38 7.00
C GLY A 224 28.36 -14.19 8.25
N ALA A 225 28.49 -13.03 8.90
CA ALA A 225 27.56 -12.64 9.96
C ALA A 225 26.14 -12.81 9.43
N ALA A 226 25.29 -13.56 10.15
CA ALA A 226 23.89 -13.67 9.81
C ALA A 226 23.32 -12.24 9.64
N PRO A 227 22.64 -11.94 8.52
CA PRO A 227 22.17 -10.59 8.27
C PRO A 227 21.23 -10.20 9.41
N SER A 228 21.66 -9.23 10.22
CA SER A 228 20.83 -8.62 11.25
C SER A 228 19.56 -8.13 10.56
N ALA A 229 18.39 -8.49 11.10
CA ALA A 229 17.14 -7.94 10.60
C ALA A 229 17.21 -6.42 10.66
N VAL A 230 17.05 -5.78 9.52
CA VAL A 230 17.24 -4.35 9.35
C VAL A 230 15.90 -3.67 9.67
N VAL A 231 15.83 -2.95 10.80
CA VAL A 231 14.63 -2.26 11.26
C VAL A 231 14.55 -0.87 10.60
N PRO A 232 13.46 -0.53 9.88
CA PRO A 232 13.28 0.80 9.31
C PRO A 232 13.18 1.88 10.38
N PRO A 233 13.75 3.09 10.18
CA PRO A 233 13.49 4.24 11.02
C PRO A 233 12.00 4.56 11.10
N VAL A 234 11.55 5.12 12.23
CA VAL A 234 10.13 5.46 12.45
C VAL A 234 9.60 6.44 11.39
N GLU A 235 10.46 7.30 10.84
CA GLU A 235 10.13 8.23 9.76
C GLU A 235 9.76 7.50 8.46
N VAL A 236 10.39 6.36 8.18
CA VAL A 236 10.07 5.52 7.02
C VAL A 236 8.74 4.81 7.24
N LEU A 237 8.47 4.33 8.45
CA LEU A 237 7.17 3.75 8.81
C LEU A 237 6.04 4.79 8.70
N TYR A 238 6.26 5.99 9.22
CA TYR A 238 5.28 7.07 9.13
C TYR A 238 5.06 7.54 7.68
N TRP A 239 6.14 7.65 6.89
CA TRP A 239 6.06 7.89 5.44
C TRP A 239 5.23 6.81 4.75
N ALA A 240 5.47 5.53 5.03
CA ALA A 240 4.74 4.42 4.44
C ALA A 240 3.26 4.47 4.80
N PHE A 241 2.93 4.82 6.05
CA PHE A 241 1.54 4.99 6.49
C PHE A 241 0.84 6.12 5.72
N ARG A 242 1.47 7.31 5.65
CA ARG A 242 0.92 8.46 4.92
C ARG A 242 0.81 8.17 3.41
N THR A 243 1.74 7.41 2.83
CA THR A 243 1.63 6.90 1.46
C THR A 243 0.43 5.98 1.30
N VAL A 244 0.28 4.95 2.14
CA VAL A 244 -0.83 4.00 2.05
C VAL A 244 -2.17 4.71 2.14
N ILE A 245 -2.41 5.50 3.20
CA ILE A 245 -3.72 6.14 3.37
C ILE A 245 -4.05 7.11 2.23
N SER A 246 -3.06 7.81 1.67
CA SER A 246 -3.27 8.78 0.60
C SER A 246 -3.50 8.12 -0.76
N ARG A 247 -2.89 6.96 -1.03
CA ARG A 247 -2.80 6.38 -2.39
C ARG A 247 -3.48 5.03 -2.58
N MET A 248 -3.86 4.34 -1.50
CA MET A 248 -4.43 3.01 -1.63
C MET A 248 -5.80 3.01 -2.32
N HIS A 249 -6.06 1.93 -3.04
CA HIS A 249 -7.38 1.50 -3.45
C HIS A 249 -7.78 0.28 -2.62
N LEU A 250 -9.08 0.09 -2.37
CA LEU A 250 -9.59 -1.16 -1.83
C LEU A 250 -9.94 -2.05 -3.00
N LEU A 251 -9.20 -3.12 -3.24
CA LEU A 251 -9.37 -3.98 -4.42
C LEU A 251 -9.67 -5.42 -3.98
N PRO A 252 -10.30 -6.26 -4.83
CA PRO A 252 -10.52 -7.66 -4.53
C PRO A 252 -9.19 -8.35 -4.24
N ASP A 253 -9.14 -9.09 -3.14
CA ASP A 253 -7.96 -9.86 -2.76
C ASP A 253 -7.60 -10.84 -3.88
N ARG A 254 -6.31 -10.88 -4.23
CA ARG A 254 -5.76 -11.67 -5.35
C ARG A 254 -6.41 -11.43 -6.72
N GLY A 255 -7.11 -10.30 -6.90
CA GLY A 255 -7.78 -9.97 -8.16
C GLY A 255 -8.96 -10.88 -8.50
N LEU A 256 -9.53 -11.57 -7.50
CA LEU A 256 -10.74 -12.36 -7.66
C LEU A 256 -11.95 -11.42 -7.78
N ALA A 257 -12.19 -10.93 -9.00
CA ALA A 257 -13.41 -10.18 -9.30
C ALA A 257 -14.63 -11.11 -9.11
N PRO A 258 -15.79 -10.60 -8.66
CA PRO A 258 -17.00 -11.40 -8.56
C PRO A 258 -17.29 -12.09 -9.89
N PRO A 259 -17.70 -13.38 -9.91
CA PRO A 259 -18.18 -13.99 -11.13
C PRO A 259 -19.32 -13.15 -11.71
N ALA A 260 -19.33 -12.96 -13.03
CA ALA A 260 -20.26 -12.11 -13.77
C ALA A 260 -21.75 -12.55 -13.68
N SER A 261 -22.09 -13.48 -12.79
CA SER A 261 -23.44 -14.00 -12.54
C SER A 261 -24.35 -13.04 -11.76
N HIS A 262 -23.84 -11.90 -11.28
CA HIS A 262 -24.67 -10.78 -10.83
C HIS A 262 -24.83 -9.71 -11.93
N THR A 263 -25.19 -10.14 -13.13
CA THR A 263 -25.80 -9.28 -14.14
C THR A 263 -27.22 -8.94 -13.69
N THR A 264 -27.42 -7.79 -13.06
CA THR A 264 -28.73 -7.13 -13.10
C THR A 264 -29.13 -6.94 -14.57
N PRO A 265 -30.43 -6.95 -14.93
CA PRO A 265 -30.90 -6.92 -16.33
C PRO A 265 -30.55 -5.65 -17.12
N THR A 266 -29.79 -4.74 -16.51
CA THR A 266 -29.08 -3.65 -17.18
C THR A 266 -27.59 -4.03 -17.23
N ASN A 267 -27.05 -4.26 -18.43
CA ASN A 267 -25.63 -4.53 -18.78
C ASN A 267 -24.59 -3.65 -18.03
N ARG A 268 -24.44 -3.84 -16.72
CA ARG A 268 -23.44 -3.19 -15.88
C ARG A 268 -22.74 -4.30 -15.10
N THR A 269 -21.58 -4.69 -15.61
CA THR A 269 -20.50 -5.30 -14.82
C THR A 269 -20.41 -4.52 -13.51
N LEU A 270 -20.35 -5.18 -12.36
CA LEU A 270 -20.31 -4.54 -11.03
C LEU A 270 -19.28 -3.40 -11.02
N THR A 271 -19.76 -2.18 -11.22
CA THR A 271 -18.99 -0.94 -11.13
C THR A 271 -18.74 -0.72 -9.65
N LEU A 272 -17.73 -1.39 -9.10
CA LEU A 272 -17.29 -1.13 -7.74
C LEU A 272 -16.68 0.27 -7.74
N ASN A 273 -17.51 1.25 -7.43
CA ASN A 273 -17.10 2.64 -7.41
C ASN A 273 -16.26 2.86 -6.14
N TYR A 274 -14.95 2.64 -6.23
CA TYR A 274 -13.99 2.71 -5.12
C TYR A 274 -13.69 4.15 -4.65
N GLU A 275 -14.52 5.10 -5.07
CA GLU A 275 -14.27 6.52 -4.87
C GLU A 275 -14.43 6.95 -3.40
N SER A 276 -15.23 6.26 -2.57
CA SER A 276 -15.52 6.71 -1.20
C SER A 276 -15.10 5.73 -0.11
N TYR A 277 -14.26 6.21 0.83
CA TYR A 277 -13.91 5.43 2.02
C TYR A 277 -15.14 5.02 2.84
N ALA A 278 -16.21 5.84 2.85
CA ALA A 278 -17.45 5.53 3.54
C ALA A 278 -18.27 4.42 2.86
N ALA A 279 -18.44 4.42 1.53
CA ALA A 279 -19.11 3.29 0.85
C ALA A 279 -18.27 2.01 0.97
N LEU A 280 -16.95 2.13 0.97
CA LEU A 280 -16.07 0.99 1.13
C LEU A 280 -16.02 0.45 2.56
N LYS A 281 -16.12 1.33 3.57
CA LYS A 281 -16.33 0.94 4.96
C LYS A 281 -17.66 0.21 5.13
N ALA A 282 -18.74 0.71 4.52
CA ALA A 282 -20.03 0.02 4.55
C ALA A 282 -19.98 -1.37 3.88
N ILE A 283 -19.24 -1.51 2.77
CA ILE A 283 -19.02 -2.80 2.11
C ILE A 283 -18.21 -3.75 3.01
N SER A 284 -17.13 -3.26 3.62
CA SER A 284 -16.29 -4.05 4.55
C SER A 284 -16.99 -4.41 5.86
N GLU A 285 -17.83 -3.53 6.40
CA GLU A 285 -18.64 -3.79 7.60
C GLU A 285 -19.72 -4.83 7.31
N ASN A 286 -20.33 -4.80 6.12
CA ASN A 286 -21.27 -5.82 5.67
C ASN A 286 -20.60 -7.20 5.49
N GLU A 287 -19.34 -7.27 5.06
CA GLU A 287 -18.56 -8.52 5.04
C GLU A 287 -18.41 -9.13 6.45
N SER A 288 -18.25 -8.31 7.49
CA SER A 288 -18.15 -8.79 8.88
C SER A 288 -19.47 -9.36 9.42
N PHE A 289 -20.61 -8.82 8.97
CA PHE A 289 -21.95 -9.35 9.27
C PHE A 289 -22.21 -10.65 8.50
N PHE A 290 -21.77 -10.73 7.25
CA PHE A 290 -21.91 -11.92 6.41
C PHE A 290 -21.01 -13.07 6.89
N GLN A 291 -19.75 -12.81 7.23
CA GLN A 291 -18.84 -13.82 7.81
C GLN A 291 -19.33 -14.34 9.17
N ARG A 292 -19.92 -13.47 10.01
CA ARG A 292 -20.58 -13.89 11.26
C ARG A 292 -21.83 -14.75 11.02
N SER A 293 -22.54 -14.53 9.91
CA SER A 293 -23.75 -15.29 9.56
C SER A 293 -23.40 -16.65 8.93
N VAL A 294 -22.40 -16.71 8.06
CA VAL A 294 -21.92 -17.96 7.43
C VAL A 294 -21.26 -18.89 8.46
N SER A 295 -20.52 -18.33 9.42
CA SER A 295 -19.90 -19.11 10.51
C SER A 295 -20.95 -19.69 11.47
N LYS A 296 -22.10 -19.01 11.66
CA LYS A 296 -23.25 -19.54 12.42
C LYS A 296 -24.03 -20.60 11.65
N PHE A 297 -24.14 -20.49 10.32
CA PHE A 297 -24.84 -21.47 9.49
C PHE A 297 -24.02 -22.76 9.25
N LYS A 298 -22.68 -22.68 9.19
CA LYS A 298 -21.81 -23.87 9.14
C LYS A 298 -21.84 -24.72 10.42
N GLY A 299 -22.33 -24.17 11.54
CA GLY A 299 -22.49 -24.90 12.80
C GLY A 299 -23.81 -25.67 12.95
N LEU A 300 -24.80 -25.47 12.06
CA LEU A 300 -26.14 -26.05 12.21
C LEU A 300 -26.51 -27.14 11.20
N PHE A 301 -25.79 -27.27 10.08
CA PHE A 301 -26.08 -28.30 9.06
C PHE A 301 -24.85 -29.17 8.79
N GLY A 302 -24.53 -29.99 9.78
CA GLY A 302 -23.72 -31.19 9.57
C GLY A 302 -24.63 -32.38 9.34
N THR A 303 -24.92 -32.71 8.09
CA THR A 303 -25.11 -34.09 7.63
C THR A 303 -24.89 -34.19 6.12
N ARG A 304 -24.29 -35.33 5.77
CA ARG A 304 -23.82 -35.83 4.49
C ARG A 304 -24.96 -36.04 3.49
N GLU A 305 -24.59 -35.98 2.20
CA GLU A 305 -25.38 -36.29 0.99
C GLU A 305 -26.42 -35.25 0.54
N ASP A 306 -25.97 -34.25 -0.24
CA ASP A 306 -26.55 -34.03 -1.57
C ASP A 306 -25.61 -33.22 -2.48
N ARG A 307 -25.67 -33.51 -3.78
CA ARG A 307 -24.80 -32.98 -4.85
C ARG A 307 -25.22 -31.57 -5.32
N ASP A 308 -24.23 -30.84 -5.83
CA ASP A 308 -24.30 -29.96 -7.00
C ASP A 308 -25.30 -28.78 -7.06
N VAL A 309 -25.62 -28.15 -5.92
CA VAL A 309 -26.27 -26.83 -5.93
C VAL A 309 -25.57 -25.89 -4.95
N GLY A 310 -24.71 -24.99 -5.45
CA GLY A 310 -24.22 -23.84 -4.68
C GLY A 310 -22.72 -23.56 -4.69
N LEU A 311 -21.98 -23.84 -5.77
CA LEU A 311 -20.70 -23.18 -6.02
C LEU A 311 -20.97 -21.86 -6.75
N GLY A 312 -20.86 -20.71 -6.09
CA GLY A 312 -21.02 -19.43 -6.81
C GLY A 312 -20.90 -18.13 -6.02
N ALA A 313 -20.95 -18.15 -4.69
CA ALA A 313 -20.58 -16.99 -3.88
C ALA A 313 -19.17 -17.22 -3.31
N SER A 314 -18.15 -17.10 -4.16
CA SER A 314 -16.79 -16.89 -3.66
C SER A 314 -16.80 -15.54 -2.96
N ASP A 315 -16.71 -15.54 -1.62
CA ASP A 315 -16.52 -14.35 -0.78
C ASP A 315 -15.36 -13.51 -1.34
N PHE A 316 -15.66 -12.45 -2.10
CA PHE A 316 -14.63 -11.51 -2.51
C PHE A 316 -14.41 -10.56 -1.33
N ARG A 317 -13.16 -10.48 -0.88
CA ARG A 317 -12.74 -9.58 0.20
C ARG A 317 -12.02 -8.39 -0.39
N LEU A 318 -12.42 -7.18 -0.04
CA LEU A 318 -11.67 -5.98 -0.43
C LEU A 318 -10.51 -5.72 0.53
N VAL A 319 -9.32 -5.45 -0.02
CA VAL A 319 -8.09 -5.19 0.75
C VAL A 319 -7.36 -3.93 0.27
N PRO A 320 -6.75 -3.16 1.20
CA PRO A 320 -5.85 -2.05 0.84
C PRO A 320 -4.76 -2.52 -0.11
N THR A 321 -4.65 -1.84 -1.24
CA THR A 321 -3.71 -2.17 -2.31
C THR A 321 -3.19 -0.89 -2.94
N LEU A 322 -1.87 -0.73 -2.99
CA LEU A 322 -1.22 0.26 -3.86
C LEU A 322 -1.00 -0.35 -5.24
N VAL A 323 -1.26 0.41 -6.29
CA VAL A 323 -1.07 -0.04 -7.67
C VAL A 323 -0.34 1.08 -8.41
N PRO A 324 0.98 0.91 -8.68
CA PRO A 324 1.75 1.88 -9.45
C PRO A 324 1.03 2.27 -10.74
N LEU A 325 1.07 3.55 -11.09
CA LEU A 325 0.29 4.22 -12.15
C LEU A 325 -1.14 4.57 -11.78
N ILE A 326 -1.94 3.61 -11.29
CA ILE A 326 -3.33 3.87 -10.92
C ILE A 326 -3.36 4.89 -9.77
N ASP A 327 -2.45 4.74 -8.81
CA ASP A 327 -2.33 5.61 -7.64
C ASP A 327 -1.71 7.00 -7.94
N PHE A 328 -1.23 7.24 -9.17
CA PHE A 328 -0.82 8.56 -9.65
C PHE A 328 -1.97 9.39 -10.20
N CYS A 329 -3.19 8.83 -10.29
CA CYS A 329 -4.37 9.62 -10.60
C CYS A 329 -4.53 10.76 -9.57
N GLY A 330 -4.63 11.97 -10.10
CA GLY A 330 -4.86 13.18 -9.32
C GLY A 330 -6.32 13.35 -8.91
N HIS A 331 -6.57 14.36 -8.09
CA HIS A 331 -7.93 14.85 -7.86
C HIS A 331 -8.39 15.72 -9.03
N VAL A 332 -9.61 15.49 -9.50
CA VAL A 332 -10.36 16.39 -10.37
C VAL A 332 -11.76 16.57 -9.78
N SER A 333 -12.37 17.74 -9.99
CA SER A 333 -13.66 18.09 -9.39
C SER A 333 -14.79 17.15 -9.83
N SER A 334 -14.75 16.70 -11.08
CA SER A 334 -15.63 15.67 -11.64
C SER A 334 -14.75 14.52 -12.14
N SER A 335 -14.86 13.33 -11.53
CA SER A 335 -14.17 12.13 -12.00
C SER A 335 -14.34 11.98 -13.50
N ASN A 336 -13.25 11.84 -14.24
CA ASN A 336 -13.30 11.46 -15.65
C ASN A 336 -12.85 10.01 -15.87
N VAL A 337 -12.32 9.37 -14.82
CA VAL A 337 -12.10 7.92 -14.77
C VAL A 337 -12.64 7.28 -13.49
N SER A 338 -12.98 6.00 -13.56
CA SER A 338 -13.20 5.10 -12.42
C SER A 338 -12.17 3.97 -12.41
N VAL A 339 -11.94 3.36 -11.24
CA VAL A 339 -11.06 2.19 -11.10
C VAL A 339 -11.89 0.92 -11.16
N GLU A 340 -11.52 -0.01 -12.02
CA GLU A 340 -12.16 -1.32 -12.13
C GLU A 340 -11.12 -2.45 -12.06
N VAL A 341 -11.58 -3.66 -11.73
CA VAL A 341 -10.76 -4.87 -11.83
C VAL A 341 -11.37 -5.81 -12.84
N GLN A 342 -10.63 -6.11 -13.90
CA GLN A 342 -11.10 -6.90 -15.03
C GLN A 342 -10.14 -8.07 -15.29
N PRO A 343 -10.65 -9.30 -15.50
CA PRO A 343 -9.82 -10.43 -15.92
C PRO A 343 -9.36 -10.24 -17.37
N ARG A 344 -8.06 -10.47 -17.63
CA ARG A 344 -7.47 -10.46 -18.98
C ARG A 344 -6.87 -11.84 -19.29
N PRO A 345 -7.18 -12.44 -20.46
CA PRO A 345 -6.75 -13.81 -20.79
C PRO A 345 -5.23 -14.05 -20.68
N GLU A 346 -4.42 -13.04 -21.02
CA GLU A 346 -2.97 -13.20 -21.15
C GLU A 346 -2.20 -12.90 -19.85
N VAL A 347 -2.75 -12.05 -18.99
CA VAL A 347 -2.02 -11.48 -17.83
C VAL A 347 -2.76 -11.66 -16.50
N GLY A 348 -3.93 -12.31 -16.52
CA GLY A 348 -4.80 -12.46 -15.35
C GLY A 348 -5.55 -11.16 -15.02
N SER A 349 -5.85 -10.97 -13.74
CA SER A 349 -6.60 -9.77 -13.29
C SER A 349 -5.78 -8.49 -13.43
N CYS A 350 -6.38 -7.49 -14.04
CA CYS A 350 -5.82 -6.15 -14.21
C CYS A 350 -6.66 -5.11 -13.49
N VAL A 351 -6.00 -4.10 -12.94
CA VAL A 351 -6.64 -2.87 -12.46
C VAL A 351 -6.65 -1.89 -13.60
N GLU A 352 -7.82 -1.36 -13.90
CA GLU A 352 -8.05 -0.53 -15.07
C GLU A 352 -8.62 0.83 -14.68
N LEU A 353 -8.21 1.86 -15.41
CA LEU A 353 -8.90 3.14 -15.43
C LEU A 353 -9.91 3.10 -16.57
N GLN A 354 -11.20 3.20 -16.25
CA GLN A 354 -12.29 3.30 -17.23
C GLN A 354 -12.72 4.74 -17.37
N ALA A 355 -12.77 5.28 -18.59
CA ALA A 355 -13.29 6.61 -18.82
C ALA A 355 -14.79 6.66 -18.47
N VAL A 356 -15.19 7.50 -17.52
CA VAL A 356 -16.62 7.71 -17.17
C VAL A 356 -17.23 8.92 -17.86
N SER A 357 -16.41 9.67 -18.59
CA SER A 357 -16.81 10.75 -19.49
C SER A 357 -15.77 10.88 -20.62
N PRO A 358 -16.07 11.59 -21.72
CA PRO A 358 -15.07 11.88 -22.74
C PRO A 358 -13.90 12.69 -22.15
N ILE A 359 -12.67 12.30 -22.51
CA ILE A 359 -11.44 12.98 -22.06
C ILE A 359 -10.73 13.57 -23.28
N ALA A 360 -10.48 14.88 -23.28
CA ALA A 360 -9.80 15.54 -24.38
C ALA A 360 -8.28 15.29 -24.34
N LYS A 361 -7.61 15.43 -25.49
CA LYS A 361 -6.14 15.45 -25.53
C LYS A 361 -5.63 16.65 -24.72
N GLY A 362 -4.65 16.40 -23.84
CA GLY A 362 -4.08 17.39 -22.92
C GLY A 362 -4.85 17.52 -21.60
N GLU A 363 -5.99 16.85 -21.46
CA GLU A 363 -6.77 16.86 -20.21
C GLU A 363 -6.13 15.97 -19.15
N THR A 364 -6.22 16.40 -17.90
CA THR A 364 -5.80 15.62 -16.73
C THR A 364 -6.74 14.44 -16.53
N ILE A 365 -6.18 13.24 -16.39
CA ILE A 365 -6.90 12.03 -16.01
C ILE A 365 -6.90 11.94 -14.49
N GLY A 366 -8.07 11.88 -13.88
CA GLY A 366 -8.19 11.89 -12.43
C GLY A 366 -9.54 11.41 -11.89
N MET A 367 -9.57 11.26 -10.58
CA MET A 367 -10.74 10.83 -9.83
C MET A 367 -11.16 11.94 -8.87
N CYS A 368 -12.45 12.03 -8.57
CA CYS A 368 -12.95 12.83 -7.47
C CYS A 368 -12.62 12.13 -6.15
N LEU A 369 -11.40 12.35 -5.65
CA LEU A 369 -10.98 11.90 -4.33
C LEU A 369 -11.95 12.45 -3.27
N ASN A 370 -12.63 11.52 -2.60
CA ASN A 370 -13.90 11.78 -1.92
C ASN A 370 -13.90 12.84 -0.82
N ARG A 371 -15.10 13.37 -0.56
CA ARG A 371 -15.45 14.22 0.59
C ARG A 371 -16.10 13.47 1.76
N SER A 372 -16.19 12.15 1.71
CA SER A 372 -16.95 11.34 2.69
C SER A 372 -16.33 11.22 4.09
N GLN A 373 -15.25 11.95 4.37
CA GLN A 373 -14.59 12.00 5.67
C GLN A 373 -14.59 13.45 6.18
N SER A 374 -14.28 13.66 7.46
CA SER A 374 -14.13 15.03 7.98
C SER A 374 -13.12 15.80 7.13
N ILE A 375 -13.30 17.12 7.06
CA ILE A 375 -12.38 18.03 6.35
C ILE A 375 -10.95 17.83 6.89
N ALA A 376 -10.80 17.73 8.21
CA ALA A 376 -9.55 17.47 8.88
C ALA A 376 -8.91 16.13 8.46
N PHE A 377 -9.68 15.03 8.44
CA PHE A 377 -9.14 13.74 8.02
C PHE A 377 -8.84 13.71 6.52
N THR A 378 -9.63 14.38 5.69
CA THR A 378 -9.37 14.53 4.25
C THR A 378 -8.05 15.24 4.00
N LEU A 379 -7.80 16.35 4.72
CA LEU A 379 -6.51 17.04 4.69
C LEU A 379 -5.37 16.19 5.22
N TYR A 380 -5.57 15.51 6.35
CA TYR A 380 -4.56 14.61 6.91
C TYR A 380 -4.22 13.49 5.92
N ARG A 381 -5.22 12.94 5.25
CA ARG A 381 -5.07 11.82 4.33
C ARG A 381 -4.41 12.24 3.02
N PHE A 382 -4.88 13.30 2.37
CA PHE A 382 -4.47 13.63 1.00
C PHE A 382 -3.55 14.85 0.89
N GLY A 383 -3.49 15.69 1.93
CA GLY A 383 -2.71 16.93 1.91
C GLY A 383 -3.35 18.07 1.11
N PHE A 384 -4.61 17.94 0.73
CA PHE A 384 -5.37 19.01 0.06
C PHE A 384 -6.86 18.85 0.37
N LEU A 385 -7.62 19.93 0.16
CA LEU A 385 -9.09 19.88 0.16
C LEU A 385 -9.60 19.70 -1.26
N PRO A 386 -10.39 18.67 -1.56
CA PRO A 386 -11.05 18.50 -2.85
C PRO A 386 -12.20 19.51 -2.96
N VAL A 387 -11.92 20.74 -3.43
CA VAL A 387 -12.90 21.84 -3.52
C VAL A 387 -13.62 21.89 -4.87
#